data_AF-A0A8D0ERJ5-F1
#
_entry.id   AF-A0A8D0ERJ5-F1
#
_cell.length_a   1.000
_cell.length_b   1.000
_cell.length_c   1.000
_cell.angle_alpha   90.00
_cell.angle_beta   90.00
_cell.angle_gamma   90.00
#
_symmetry.space_group_name_H-M   'P 1'
#
loop_
_entity.id
_entity.type
_entity.pdbx_description
1 polymer ?
#
loop_
_entity_poly.entity_id
_entity_poly.type
_entity_poly.pdbx_seq_one_letter_code
_entity_poly.pdbx_strand_id
1 'polypeptide(L)'
;APQRANTVDAEGNPRPRSHLFTWGYSQLILLLIKLPADFVTKEKMADICKSHGFWPGYLFLCLELDRRIEAFTNIAHLDDLSLLNGEDGAVPETIEEWKFLLHLAQNHSTAFHHDGPQNGSAVSNGSSSCPDCVTVENVALLLAKAIGPNRALPLLQECGLTLELSERFTGVCEILRIAEKRQRCDRFLWSQQA
;
A
#
# COMPACT_ATOMS: atom_id res chain seq x y z
N ALA A 1 10.00 15.35 -17.79
CA ALA A 1 9.20 14.27 -17.18
C ALA A 1 9.53 12.96 -17.89
N PRO A 2 9.31 11.79 -17.26
CA PRO A 2 9.33 10.50 -17.93
C PRO A 2 8.36 10.46 -19.13
N GLN A 3 8.54 9.51 -20.04
CA GLN A 3 7.53 9.27 -21.07
C GLN A 3 6.24 8.76 -20.42
N ARG A 4 5.09 9.29 -20.84
CA ARG A 4 3.77 8.93 -20.28
C ARG A 4 3.51 7.43 -20.32
N ALA A 5 3.94 6.76 -21.39
CA ALA A 5 3.81 5.32 -21.54
C ALA A 5 4.60 4.51 -20.49
N ASN A 6 5.59 5.10 -19.82
CA ASN A 6 6.32 4.47 -18.73
C ASN A 6 5.61 4.60 -17.38
N THR A 7 4.71 5.58 -17.24
CA THR A 7 4.04 5.88 -15.98
C THR A 7 2.58 5.45 -15.95
N VAL A 8 1.92 5.41 -17.10
CA VAL A 8 0.48 5.12 -17.22
C VAL A 8 0.28 3.95 -18.18
N ASP A 9 -0.65 3.04 -17.86
CA ASP A 9 -1.11 1.96 -18.75
C ASP A 9 -2.15 2.47 -19.79
N ALA A 10 -2.75 1.55 -20.54
CA ALA A 10 -3.70 1.90 -21.60
C ALA A 10 -5.06 2.35 -21.03
N GLU A 11 -5.40 1.87 -19.84
CA GLU A 11 -6.63 2.13 -19.09
C GLU A 11 -6.55 3.43 -18.28
N GLY A 12 -5.36 4.01 -18.14
CA GLY A 12 -5.12 5.25 -17.41
C GLY A 12 -4.66 5.04 -15.96
N ASN A 13 -4.36 3.81 -15.55
CA ASN A 13 -3.86 3.48 -14.22
C ASN A 13 -2.33 3.58 -14.16
N PRO A 14 -1.76 3.67 -12.95
CA PRO A 14 -0.32 3.61 -12.76
C PRO A 14 0.27 2.30 -13.25
N ARG A 15 1.42 2.37 -13.92
CA ARG A 15 2.24 1.17 -14.11
C ARG A 15 2.92 0.78 -12.80
N PRO A 16 3.19 -0.52 -12.56
CA PRO A 16 3.95 -0.96 -11.40
C PRO A 16 5.25 -0.17 -11.23
N ARG A 17 5.50 0.28 -10.00
CA ARG A 17 6.67 1.05 -9.57
C ARG A 17 6.94 2.36 -10.32
N SER A 18 6.00 2.85 -11.12
CA SER A 18 6.22 4.05 -11.92
C SER A 18 6.32 5.35 -11.12
N HIS A 19 5.86 5.37 -9.88
CA HIS A 19 6.03 6.50 -8.96
C HIS A 19 7.51 6.74 -8.59
N LEU A 20 8.40 5.75 -8.81
CA LEU A 20 9.83 5.84 -8.57
C LEU A 20 10.60 6.52 -9.71
N PHE A 21 9.96 6.79 -10.85
CA PHE A 21 10.63 7.52 -11.92
C PHE A 21 11.00 8.94 -11.46
N THR A 22 12.20 9.37 -11.80
CA THR A 22 12.67 10.73 -11.49
C THR A 22 12.03 11.76 -12.40
N TRP A 23 11.50 12.83 -11.79
CA TRP A 23 10.99 14.01 -12.49
C TRP A 23 11.90 15.21 -12.27
N GLY A 24 12.20 15.97 -13.33
CA GLY A 24 12.83 17.28 -13.19
C GLY A 24 11.96 18.18 -12.32
N TYR A 25 12.57 18.86 -11.35
CA TYR A 25 11.87 19.71 -10.37
C TYR A 25 10.84 18.99 -9.48
N SER A 26 10.92 17.65 -9.32
CA SER A 26 9.96 16.86 -8.53
C SER A 26 9.70 17.45 -7.13
N GLN A 27 10.74 17.85 -6.43
CA GLN A 27 10.65 18.46 -5.09
C GLN A 27 9.89 19.78 -5.11
N LEU A 28 10.17 20.66 -6.08
CA LEU A 28 9.47 21.94 -6.22
C LEU A 28 7.99 21.71 -6.53
N ILE A 29 7.68 20.77 -7.42
CA ILE A 29 6.29 20.42 -7.77
C ILE A 29 5.55 19.91 -6.53
N LEU A 30 6.15 19.02 -5.74
CA LEU A 30 5.54 18.52 -4.50
C LEU A 30 5.32 19.64 -3.47
N LEU A 31 6.28 20.57 -3.33
CA LEU A 31 6.11 21.73 -2.45
C LEU A 31 4.91 22.57 -2.89
N LEU A 32 4.77 22.86 -4.18
CA LEU A 32 3.63 23.62 -4.72
C LEU A 32 2.30 22.89 -4.49
N ILE A 33 2.28 21.57 -4.68
CA ILE A 33 1.10 20.73 -4.42
C ILE A 33 0.70 20.77 -2.94
N LYS A 34 1.67 20.78 -2.02
CA LYS A 34 1.43 20.80 -0.57
C LYS A 34 0.99 22.17 -0.03
N LEU A 35 1.06 23.24 -0.82
CA LEU A 35 0.58 24.55 -0.37
C LEU A 35 -0.94 24.54 -0.17
N PRO A 36 -1.48 25.31 0.79
CA PRO A 36 -2.92 25.49 0.93
C PRO A 36 -3.53 26.06 -0.34
N ALA A 37 -4.64 25.48 -0.79
CA ALA A 37 -5.44 25.99 -1.90
C ALA A 37 -6.91 25.58 -1.72
N ASP A 38 -7.81 26.21 -2.45
CA ASP A 38 -9.21 25.78 -2.47
C ASP A 38 -9.36 24.39 -3.12
N PHE A 39 -10.50 23.75 -2.85
CA PHE A 39 -10.84 22.43 -3.34
C PHE A 39 -10.74 22.32 -4.88
N VAL A 40 -11.24 23.32 -5.60
CA VAL A 40 -11.26 23.33 -7.08
C VAL A 40 -9.83 23.35 -7.64
N THR A 41 -8.93 24.09 -6.99
CA THR A 41 -7.52 24.16 -7.37
C THR A 41 -6.82 22.83 -7.10
N LYS A 42 -7.10 22.19 -5.96
CA LYS A 42 -6.55 20.87 -5.62
C LYS A 42 -7.04 19.78 -6.58
N GLU A 43 -8.32 19.82 -6.97
CA GLU A 43 -8.89 18.91 -7.96
C GLU A 43 -8.19 19.05 -9.31
N LYS A 44 -8.01 20.29 -9.80
CA LYS A 44 -7.27 20.56 -11.04
C LYS A 44 -5.82 20.07 -10.97
N MET A 45 -5.14 20.28 -9.83
CA MET A 45 -3.79 19.75 -9.62
C MET A 45 -3.78 18.21 -9.67
N ALA A 46 -4.81 17.56 -9.14
CA ALA A 46 -4.92 16.10 -9.15
C ALA A 46 -5.09 15.59 -10.58
N ASP A 47 -5.95 16.21 -11.38
CA ASP A 47 -6.16 15.86 -12.79
C ASP A 47 -4.88 16.01 -13.62
N ILE A 48 -4.12 17.08 -13.38
CA ILE A 48 -2.81 17.30 -14.02
C ILE A 48 -1.83 16.20 -13.59
N CYS A 49 -1.73 15.90 -12.29
CA CYS A 49 -0.83 14.84 -11.82
C CYS A 49 -1.19 13.48 -12.44
N LYS A 50 -2.47 13.11 -12.46
CA LYS A 50 -2.96 11.84 -13.02
C LYS A 50 -2.67 11.75 -14.52
N SER A 51 -3.07 12.77 -15.28
CA SER A 51 -2.94 12.77 -16.74
C SER A 51 -1.49 12.65 -17.21
N HIS A 52 -0.55 13.21 -16.45
CA HIS A 52 0.88 13.14 -16.74
C HIS A 52 1.62 11.99 -16.03
N GLY A 53 0.97 11.25 -15.13
CA GLY A 53 1.59 10.15 -14.38
C GLY A 53 2.54 10.60 -13.27
N PHE A 54 2.31 11.78 -12.69
CA PHE A 54 3.03 12.25 -11.50
C PHE A 54 2.39 11.69 -10.22
N TRP A 55 2.60 10.40 -10.00
CA TRP A 55 1.92 9.64 -8.95
C TRP A 55 2.15 10.12 -7.52
N PRO A 56 3.36 10.54 -7.09
CA PRO A 56 3.53 11.05 -5.73
C PRO A 56 2.63 12.26 -5.42
N GLY A 57 2.50 13.19 -6.37
CA GLY A 57 1.60 14.32 -6.24
C GLY A 57 0.13 13.91 -6.29
N TYR A 58 -0.21 12.96 -7.18
CA TYR A 58 -1.57 12.46 -7.31
C TYR A 58 -2.07 11.77 -6.03
N LEU A 59 -1.28 10.85 -5.47
CA LEU A 59 -1.63 10.13 -4.24
C LEU A 59 -1.82 11.10 -3.07
N PHE A 60 -0.91 12.06 -2.90
CA PHE A 60 -1.05 13.10 -1.89
C PHE A 60 -2.37 13.87 -2.03
N LEU A 61 -2.70 14.31 -3.24
CA LEU A 61 -3.94 15.04 -3.51
C LEU A 61 -5.19 14.19 -3.31
N CYS A 62 -5.15 12.89 -3.64
CA CYS A 62 -6.26 11.99 -3.32
C CYS A 62 -6.52 11.93 -1.82
N LEU A 63 -5.49 11.85 -0.98
CA LEU A 63 -5.66 11.85 0.46
C LEU A 63 -6.18 13.19 0.99
N GLU A 64 -5.65 14.31 0.50
CA GLU A 64 -6.09 15.66 0.88
C GLU A 64 -7.55 15.94 0.48
N LEU A 65 -8.01 15.34 -0.61
CA LEU A 65 -9.38 15.45 -1.14
C LEU A 65 -10.34 14.39 -0.59
N ASP A 66 -9.94 13.62 0.42
CA ASP A 66 -10.73 12.51 1.01
C ASP A 66 -11.12 11.40 0.01
N ARG A 67 -10.30 11.21 -1.03
CA ARG A 67 -10.45 10.16 -2.06
C ARG A 67 -9.59 8.93 -1.73
N ARG A 68 -9.68 8.46 -0.50
CA ARG A 68 -8.81 7.38 0.04
C ARG A 68 -8.91 6.06 -0.72
N ILE A 69 -10.13 5.66 -1.10
CA ILE A 69 -10.37 4.47 -1.93
C ILE A 69 -9.62 4.56 -3.26
N GLU A 70 -9.61 5.73 -3.89
CA GLU A 70 -8.87 5.94 -5.12
C GLU A 70 -7.36 5.91 -4.91
N ALA A 71 -6.86 6.48 -3.82
CA ALA A 71 -5.45 6.37 -3.47
C ALA A 71 -5.03 4.89 -3.32
N PHE A 72 -5.82 4.07 -2.62
CA PHE A 72 -5.56 2.64 -2.45
C PHE A 72 -5.57 1.86 -3.75
N THR A 73 -6.53 2.10 -4.64
CA THR A 73 -6.54 1.49 -5.98
C THR A 73 -5.27 1.82 -6.76
N ASN A 74 -4.84 3.09 -6.74
CA ASN A 74 -3.62 3.51 -7.43
C ASN A 74 -2.35 2.92 -6.77
N ILE A 75 -2.30 2.80 -5.45
CA ILE A 75 -1.20 2.15 -4.74
C ILE A 75 -1.11 0.66 -5.11
N ALA A 76 -2.26 -0.04 -5.21
CA ALA A 76 -2.30 -1.42 -5.64
C ALA A 76 -1.76 -1.59 -7.07
N HIS A 77 -2.13 -0.70 -8.00
CA HIS A 77 -1.53 -0.66 -9.35
C HIS A 77 -0.03 -0.35 -9.36
N LEU A 78 0.44 0.52 -8.47
CA LEU A 78 1.87 0.82 -8.31
C LEU A 78 2.66 -0.36 -7.72
N ASP A 79 1.98 -1.36 -7.15
CA ASP A 79 2.57 -2.56 -6.56
C ASP A 79 3.71 -2.24 -5.57
N ASP A 80 3.47 -1.23 -4.72
CA ASP A 80 4.41 -0.77 -3.71
C ASP A 80 3.74 -0.59 -2.34
N LEU A 81 3.90 -1.60 -1.49
CA LEU A 81 3.40 -1.67 -0.13
C LEU A 81 3.99 -0.58 0.77
N SER A 82 5.17 -0.05 0.45
CA SER A 82 5.79 1.00 1.27
C SER A 82 4.93 2.27 1.29
N LEU A 83 4.11 2.50 0.25
CA LEU A 83 3.16 3.61 0.19
C LEU A 83 2.01 3.50 1.20
N LEU A 84 1.80 2.33 1.81
CA LEU A 84 0.80 2.08 2.86
C LEU A 84 1.41 2.06 4.27
N ASN A 85 2.72 2.30 4.41
CA ASN A 85 3.45 2.13 5.66
C ASN A 85 4.29 3.38 5.96
N GLY A 86 4.20 3.90 7.18
CA GLY A 86 5.02 5.03 7.65
C GLY A 86 4.23 6.29 8.00
N GLU A 87 4.94 7.31 8.50
CA GLU A 87 4.35 8.58 8.96
C GLU A 87 3.72 9.39 7.81
N ASP A 88 4.28 9.28 6.61
CA ASP A 88 3.80 9.94 5.38
C ASP A 88 3.03 8.98 4.44
N GLY A 89 2.84 7.72 4.86
CA GLY A 89 2.16 6.70 4.06
C GLY A 89 0.64 6.77 4.17
N ALA A 90 -0.08 6.25 3.18
CA ALA A 90 -1.52 6.09 3.21
C ALA A 90 -1.90 4.87 4.09
N VAL A 91 -1.69 4.96 5.39
CA VAL A 91 -2.07 3.87 6.31
C VAL A 91 -3.59 3.78 6.37
N PRO A 92 -4.20 2.61 6.17
CA PRO A 92 -5.65 2.44 6.31
C PRO A 92 -6.10 2.68 7.75
N GLU A 93 -7.17 3.46 7.90
CA GLU A 93 -7.66 3.96 9.18
C GLU A 93 -8.87 3.16 9.68
N THR A 94 -9.66 2.61 8.77
CA THR A 94 -10.89 1.88 9.09
C THR A 94 -10.80 0.41 8.68
N ILE A 95 -11.65 -0.42 9.28
CA ILE A 95 -11.76 -1.86 8.94
C ILE A 95 -12.17 -2.01 7.48
N GLU A 96 -13.03 -1.13 6.99
CA GLU A 96 -13.54 -1.13 5.62
C GLU A 96 -12.42 -0.86 4.60
N GLU A 97 -11.50 0.05 4.92
CA GLU A 97 -10.32 0.31 4.08
C GLU A 97 -9.36 -0.88 4.04
N TRP A 98 -9.15 -1.54 5.18
CA TRP A 98 -8.36 -2.78 5.23
C TRP A 98 -8.99 -3.89 4.39
N LYS A 99 -10.30 -4.09 4.52
CA LYS A 99 -11.05 -5.06 3.71
C LYS A 99 -10.94 -4.71 2.22
N PHE A 100 -11.07 -3.43 1.86
CA PHE A 100 -10.95 -2.98 0.47
C PHE A 100 -9.57 -3.32 -0.12
N LEU A 101 -8.49 -2.99 0.59
CA LEU A 101 -7.12 -3.29 0.15
C LEU A 101 -6.83 -4.79 0.02
N LEU A 102 -7.35 -5.61 0.94
CA LEU A 102 -7.22 -7.05 0.87
C LEU A 102 -7.86 -7.63 -0.41
N HIS A 103 -9.07 -7.19 -0.75
CA HIS A 103 -9.73 -7.62 -1.99
C HIS A 103 -9.02 -7.08 -3.24
N LEU A 104 -8.49 -5.85 -3.20
CA LEU A 104 -7.65 -5.34 -4.29
C LEU A 104 -6.43 -6.23 -4.52
N ALA A 105 -5.68 -6.55 -3.45
CA ALA A 105 -4.49 -7.40 -3.54
C ALA A 105 -4.81 -8.80 -4.09
N GLN A 106 -5.97 -9.35 -3.73
CA GLN A 106 -6.45 -10.64 -4.24
C GLN A 106 -6.73 -10.55 -5.75
N ASN A 107 -7.47 -9.53 -6.19
CA ASN A 107 -7.79 -9.31 -7.60
C ASN A 107 -6.52 -9.11 -8.45
N HIS A 108 -5.57 -8.30 -7.97
CA HIS A 108 -4.28 -8.09 -8.64
C HIS A 108 -3.47 -9.38 -8.78
N SER A 109 -3.42 -10.21 -7.74
CA SER A 109 -2.71 -11.50 -7.79
C SER A 109 -3.26 -12.39 -8.90
N THR A 110 -4.59 -12.42 -9.11
CA THR A 110 -5.18 -13.21 -10.20
C THR A 110 -4.88 -12.66 -11.60
N ALA A 111 -4.76 -11.34 -11.75
CA ALA A 111 -4.48 -10.68 -13.02
C ALA A 111 -3.04 -10.94 -13.52
N PHE A 112 -2.04 -10.92 -12.62
CA PHE A 112 -0.63 -11.19 -12.99
C PHE A 112 -0.35 -12.67 -13.30
N HIS A 113 -1.28 -13.58 -12.99
CA HIS A 113 -1.19 -14.98 -13.41
C HIS A 113 -1.72 -15.24 -14.82
N HIS A 114 -2.40 -14.27 -15.46
CA HIS A 114 -3.11 -14.49 -16.73
C HIS A 114 -2.56 -13.77 -17.98
N ASP A 115 -1.68 -12.77 -17.86
CA ASP A 115 -1.21 -11.99 -19.02
C ASP A 115 0.31 -12.04 -19.28
N GLY A 116 0.69 -12.83 -20.31
CA GLY A 116 1.74 -12.48 -21.28
C GLY A 116 3.23 -12.62 -20.89
N PRO A 117 4.13 -12.77 -21.88
CA PRO A 117 5.48 -13.29 -21.68
C PRO A 117 6.37 -12.32 -20.90
N GLN A 118 6.96 -12.84 -19.82
CA GLN A 118 8.04 -12.19 -19.07
C GLN A 118 9.23 -11.91 -20.01
N ASN A 119 9.29 -10.69 -20.53
CA ASN A 119 10.48 -10.19 -21.19
C ASN A 119 11.48 -9.76 -20.11
N GLY A 120 12.50 -10.59 -19.91
CA GLY A 120 13.69 -10.24 -19.12
C GLY A 120 14.11 -11.37 -18.20
N SER A 121 15.06 -12.17 -18.68
CA SER A 121 15.91 -13.11 -17.94
C SER A 121 15.99 -12.86 -16.43
N ALA A 122 15.17 -13.55 -15.66
CA ALA A 122 15.42 -13.87 -14.26
C ALA A 122 14.90 -15.28 -14.01
N VAL A 123 15.81 -16.13 -13.56
CA VAL A 123 15.60 -17.55 -13.29
C VAL A 123 14.45 -17.70 -12.29
N SER A 124 13.31 -18.22 -12.74
CA SER A 124 12.22 -18.64 -11.87
C SER A 124 12.64 -19.92 -11.15
N ASN A 125 13.30 -19.75 -10.01
CA ASN A 125 13.31 -20.70 -8.92
C ASN A 125 12.53 -20.05 -7.76
N GLY A 126 11.67 -20.85 -7.14
CA GLY A 126 10.53 -20.40 -6.34
C GLY A 126 10.80 -19.34 -5.28
N SER A 127 9.74 -18.57 -4.98
CA SER A 127 9.59 -17.80 -3.75
C SER A 127 10.59 -16.65 -3.55
N SER A 128 10.51 -15.62 -4.38
CA SER A 128 10.87 -14.27 -3.94
C SER A 128 9.80 -13.27 -4.36
N SER A 129 8.66 -13.29 -3.65
CA SER A 129 7.80 -12.11 -3.65
C SER A 129 8.64 -10.96 -3.11
N CYS A 130 8.82 -9.91 -3.91
CA CYS A 130 9.45 -8.69 -3.43
C CYS A 130 8.71 -8.25 -2.15
N PRO A 131 9.42 -8.02 -1.03
CA PRO A 131 8.79 -7.79 0.27
C PRO A 131 7.86 -6.57 0.29
N ASP A 132 8.05 -5.66 -0.67
CA ASP A 132 7.28 -4.45 -0.81
C ASP A 132 6.21 -4.53 -1.90
N CYS A 133 5.87 -5.71 -2.45
CA CYS A 133 4.74 -5.84 -3.39
C CYS A 133 3.39 -5.90 -2.66
N VAL A 134 2.32 -5.47 -3.33
CA VAL A 134 0.95 -5.48 -2.82
C VAL A 134 0.34 -6.86 -3.08
N THR A 135 0.67 -7.81 -2.21
CA THR A 135 0.09 -9.16 -2.20
C THR A 135 -0.86 -9.33 -1.01
N VAL A 136 -1.79 -10.30 -1.07
CA VAL A 136 -2.69 -10.61 0.05
C VAL A 136 -1.90 -10.88 1.32
N GLU A 137 -0.82 -11.66 1.24
CA GLU A 137 0.02 -11.97 2.39
C GLU A 137 0.73 -10.72 2.95
N ASN A 138 1.31 -9.87 2.10
CA ASN A 138 2.00 -8.67 2.56
C ASN A 138 1.03 -7.65 3.18
N VAL A 139 -0.17 -7.50 2.60
CA VAL A 139 -1.24 -6.66 3.17
C VAL A 139 -1.74 -7.24 4.50
N ALA A 140 -1.91 -8.56 4.60
CA ALA A 140 -2.29 -9.24 5.84
C ALA A 140 -1.24 -9.05 6.95
N LEU A 141 0.05 -9.15 6.62
CA LEU A 141 1.15 -8.87 7.54
C LEU A 141 1.12 -7.41 8.03
N LEU A 142 0.87 -6.46 7.13
CA LEU A 142 0.76 -5.04 7.46
C LEU A 142 -0.46 -4.79 8.38
N LEU A 143 -1.60 -5.39 8.08
CA LEU A 143 -2.80 -5.36 8.93
C LEU A 143 -2.50 -5.90 10.34
N ALA A 144 -1.86 -7.07 10.44
CA ALA A 144 -1.50 -7.68 11.72
C ALA A 144 -0.55 -6.80 12.54
N LYS A 145 0.37 -6.08 11.87
CA LYS A 145 1.23 -5.09 12.50
C LYS A 145 0.45 -3.86 12.98
N ALA A 146 -0.54 -3.39 12.22
CA ALA A 146 -1.31 -2.19 12.51
C ALA A 146 -2.34 -2.38 13.64
N ILE A 147 -3.11 -3.47 13.61
CA ILE A 147 -4.22 -3.70 14.57
C ILE A 147 -4.00 -4.87 15.52
N GLY A 148 -2.88 -5.59 15.38
CA GLY A 148 -2.54 -6.76 16.19
C GLY A 148 -3.07 -8.08 15.58
N PRO A 149 -2.34 -9.19 15.73
CA PRO A 149 -2.71 -10.49 15.15
C PRO A 149 -4.11 -11.00 15.57
N ASN A 150 -4.52 -10.72 16.82
CA ASN A 150 -5.79 -11.20 17.36
C ASN A 150 -7.00 -10.50 16.74
N ARG A 151 -6.83 -9.26 16.26
CA ARG A 151 -7.88 -8.52 15.53
C ARG A 151 -7.79 -8.74 14.02
N ALA A 152 -6.60 -8.93 13.49
CA ALA A 152 -6.38 -9.18 12.07
C ALA A 152 -6.92 -10.54 11.61
N LEU A 153 -6.73 -11.61 12.40
CA LEU A 153 -7.15 -12.96 12.01
C LEU A 153 -8.67 -13.10 11.76
N PRO A 154 -9.57 -12.65 12.67
CA PRO A 154 -11.01 -12.68 12.39
C PRO A 154 -11.39 -11.90 11.14
N LEU A 155 -10.77 -10.74 10.90
CA LEU A 155 -11.03 -9.93 9.70
C LEU A 155 -10.63 -10.69 8.41
N LEU A 156 -9.48 -11.34 8.42
CA LEU A 156 -9.02 -12.18 7.29
C LEU A 156 -9.96 -13.37 7.05
N GLN A 157 -10.54 -13.95 8.11
CA GLN A 157 -11.55 -15.00 8.02
C GLN A 157 -12.84 -14.49 7.39
N GLU A 158 -13.32 -13.31 7.80
CA GLU A 158 -14.50 -12.65 7.22
C GLU A 158 -14.31 -12.37 5.72
N CYS A 159 -13.09 -12.05 5.29
CA CYS A 159 -12.74 -11.86 3.88
C CYS A 159 -12.51 -13.18 3.12
N GLY A 160 -12.53 -14.34 3.79
CA GLY A 160 -12.25 -15.64 3.16
C GLY A 160 -10.79 -15.89 2.80
N LEU A 161 -9.84 -15.11 3.35
CA LEU A 161 -8.43 -15.07 2.92
C LEU A 161 -7.51 -15.97 3.75
N THR A 162 -8.01 -16.68 4.76
CA THR A 162 -7.16 -17.49 5.65
C THR A 162 -6.45 -18.66 4.98
N LEU A 163 -6.98 -19.17 3.87
CA LEU A 163 -6.37 -20.26 3.12
C LEU A 163 -5.16 -19.80 2.29
N GLU A 164 -5.02 -18.49 2.06
CA GLU A 164 -3.96 -17.90 1.23
C GLU A 164 -2.71 -17.49 2.05
N LEU A 165 -2.74 -17.66 3.38
CA LEU A 165 -1.68 -17.20 4.27
C LEU A 165 -0.62 -18.28 4.51
N SER A 166 0.66 -17.92 4.38
CA SER A 166 1.77 -18.87 4.50
C SER A 166 2.24 -19.08 5.94
N GLU A 167 3.18 -20.02 6.13
CA GLU A 167 3.90 -20.21 7.40
C GLU A 167 4.60 -18.93 7.87
N ARG A 168 5.04 -18.06 6.94
CA ARG A 168 5.65 -16.76 7.25
C ARG A 168 4.67 -15.87 8.01
N PHE A 169 3.43 -15.75 7.53
CA PHE A 169 2.38 -15.00 8.23
C PHE A 169 2.16 -15.52 9.64
N THR A 170 2.07 -16.85 9.78
CA THR A 170 1.87 -17.51 11.07
C THR A 170 3.00 -17.19 12.04
N GLY A 171 4.26 -17.34 11.61
CA GLY A 171 5.44 -17.05 12.42
C GLY A 171 5.54 -15.58 12.84
N VAL A 172 5.26 -14.63 11.94
CA VAL A 172 5.24 -13.21 12.28
C VAL A 172 4.14 -12.89 13.30
N CYS A 173 2.94 -13.45 13.13
CA CYS A 173 1.86 -13.27 14.10
C CYS A 173 2.21 -13.79 15.49
N GLU A 174 2.92 -14.92 15.60
CA GLU A 174 3.39 -15.43 16.88
C GLU A 174 4.39 -14.48 17.56
N ILE A 175 5.38 -13.98 16.80
CA ILE A 175 6.35 -13.00 17.30
C ILE A 175 5.63 -11.74 17.79
N LEU A 176 4.67 -11.22 17.01
CA LEU A 176 3.89 -10.04 17.39
C LEU A 176 3.08 -10.25 18.67
N ARG A 177 2.47 -11.44 18.87
CA ARG A 177 1.76 -11.78 20.12
C ARG A 177 2.72 -11.82 21.31
N ILE A 178 3.92 -12.38 21.14
CA ILE A 178 4.94 -12.41 22.20
C ILE A 178 5.38 -10.98 22.55
N ALA A 179 5.62 -10.13 21.55
CA ALA A 179 6.01 -8.74 21.74
C ALA A 179 4.92 -7.94 22.48
N GLU A 180 3.66 -8.06 22.07
CA GLU A 180 2.52 -7.39 22.71
C GLU A 180 2.37 -7.82 24.19
N LYS A 181 2.54 -9.12 24.47
CA LYS A 181 2.48 -9.65 25.85
C LYS A 181 3.58 -9.05 26.72
N ARG A 182 4.81 -8.95 26.21
CA ARG A 182 5.95 -8.34 26.94
C ARG A 182 5.71 -6.85 27.21
N GLN A 183 5.27 -6.10 26.20
CA GLN A 183 4.99 -4.67 26.35
C GLN A 183 3.94 -4.37 27.42
N ARG A 184 2.89 -5.21 27.53
CA ARG A 184 1.87 -5.09 28.58
C ARG A 184 2.41 -5.35 29.98
N CYS A 185 3.27 -6.36 30.13
CA CYS A 185 3.93 -6.65 31.41
C CYS A 185 4.84 -5.50 31.84
N ASP A 186 5.66 -4.96 30.94
CA ASP A 186 6.55 -3.85 31.26
C ASP A 186 5.76 -2.62 31.70
N ARG A 187 4.72 -2.24 30.95
CA ARG A 187 3.85 -1.10 31.30
C ARG A 187 3.17 -1.29 32.66
N PHE A 188 2.78 -2.51 33.01
CA PHE A 188 2.21 -2.83 34.32
C PHE A 188 3.23 -2.66 35.46
N LEU A 189 4.46 -3.15 35.26
CA LEU A 189 5.54 -2.99 36.24
C LEU A 189 5.85 -1.50 36.48
N TRP A 190 5.96 -0.70 35.42
CA TRP A 190 6.18 0.74 35.54
C TRP A 190 5.02 1.46 36.24
N SER A 191 3.78 1.01 36.06
CA SER A 191 2.61 1.61 36.73
C SER A 191 2.53 1.32 38.24
N GLN A 192 3.23 0.29 38.73
CA GLN A 192 3.30 -0.02 40.16
C GLN A 192 4.45 0.69 40.89
N GLN A 193 5.34 1.37 40.15
CA GLN A 193 6.50 2.07 40.69
C GLN A 193 6.31 3.59 40.74
N ALA A 194 5.13 4.09 40.34
CA ALA A 194 4.71 5.49 40.38
C ALA A 194 3.61 5.69 41.43
#